data_AF-E1SP73-F1
#
_entry.id   AF-E1SP73-F1
#
_cell.length_a   1.000
_cell.length_b   1.000
_cell.length_c   1.000
_cell.angle_alpha   90.00
_cell.angle_beta   90.00
_cell.angle_gamma   90.00
#
_symmetry.space_group_name_H-M   'P 1'
#
loop_
_entity.id
_entity.type
_entity.pdbx_description
1 polymer ?
#
loop_
_entity_poly.entity_id
_entity_poly.type
_entity_poly.pdbx_seq_one_letter_code
_entity_poly.pdbx_strand_id
1 'polypeptide(L)' 'MEFLLFCIAAYAAYLVLKKPEKEALADRLLFACMGLSLFIWIMMSWGILMPIGNY' A
#
# COMPACT_ATOMS: atom_id res chain seq x y z
N MET A 1 -8.99 5.00 -0.85
CA MET A 1 -7.57 4.61 -0.93
C MET A 1 -7.35 3.17 -0.48
N GLU A 2 -7.96 2.71 0.62
CA GLU A 2 -7.81 1.33 1.14
C GLU A 2 -8.24 0.23 0.16
N PHE A 3 -9.28 0.46 -0.64
CA PHE A 3 -9.72 -0.50 -1.66
C PHE A 3 -8.65 -0.80 -2.72
N LEU A 4 -7.83 0.21 -3.07
CA LEU A 4 -6.76 0.07 -4.05
C LEU A 4 -5.59 -0.77 -3.48
N LEU A 5 -5.23 -0.53 -2.21
CA LEU A 5 -4.25 -1.34 -1.48
C LEU A 5 -4.71 -2.82 -1.37
N PHE A 6 -5.98 -3.05 -1.12
CA PHE A 6 -6.55 -4.40 -1.06
C PHE A 6 -6.48 -5.12 -2.42
N CYS A 7 -6.81 -4.42 -3.52
CA CYS A 7 -6.67 -4.97 -4.87
C CYS A 7 -5.21 -5.34 -5.21
N ILE A 8 -4.23 -4.52 -4.80
CA ILE A 8 -2.80 -4.79 -5.06
C ILE A 8 -2.31 -5.99 -4.25
N ALA A 9 -2.72 -6.10 -2.97
CA ALA A 9 -2.39 -7.25 -2.14
C ALA A 9 -3.03 -8.54 -2.67
N ALA A 10 -4.30 -8.50 -3.07
CA ALA A 10 -4.99 -9.63 -3.68
C ALA A 10 -4.37 -10.05 -5.02
N TYR A 11 -3.96 -9.07 -5.85
CA TYR A 11 -3.26 -9.33 -7.10
C TYR A 11 -1.87 -9.93 -6.87
N ALA A 12 -1.11 -9.44 -5.89
CA ALA A 12 0.17 -10.01 -5.51
C ALA A 12 0.02 -11.47 -5.04
N ALA A 13 -0.98 -11.76 -4.19
CA ALA A 13 -1.29 -13.12 -3.74
C ALA A 13 -1.69 -14.04 -4.89
N TYR A 14 -2.51 -13.55 -5.83
CA TYR A 14 -2.88 -14.29 -7.04
C TYR A 14 -1.66 -14.58 -7.94
N LEU A 15 -0.74 -13.62 -8.05
CA LEU A 15 0.46 -13.75 -8.86
C LEU A 15 1.43 -14.78 -8.29
N VAL A 16 1.61 -14.83 -6.96
CA VAL A 16 2.37 -15.88 -6.26
C VAL A 16 1.74 -17.25 -6.45
N LEU A 17 0.41 -17.36 -6.32
CA LEU A 17 -0.30 -18.63 -6.46
C LEU A 17 -0.19 -19.23 -7.87
N LYS A 18 -0.30 -18.40 -8.92
CA LYS A 18 -0.25 -18.86 -10.32
C LYS A 18 1.14 -18.94 -10.93
N LYS A 19 2.09 -18.12 -10.48
CA LYS A 19 3.45 -18.05 -11.04
C LYS A 19 4.48 -17.80 -9.93
N PRO A 20 4.86 -18.85 -9.17
CA PRO A 20 5.87 -18.74 -8.10
C PRO A 20 7.25 -18.31 -8.63
N GLU A 21 7.52 -18.54 -9.92
CA GLU A 21 8.71 -18.04 -10.63
C GLU A 21 8.93 -16.52 -10.51
N LYS A 22 7.86 -15.78 -10.20
CA LYS A 22 7.86 -14.32 -10.02
C LYS A 22 7.72 -13.89 -8.56
N GLU A 23 7.99 -14.76 -7.59
CA GLU A 23 7.90 -14.49 -6.15
C GLU A 23 8.67 -13.22 -5.74
N ALA A 24 9.90 -13.04 -6.24
CA ALA A 24 10.69 -11.82 -5.94
C ALA A 24 10.02 -10.51 -6.41
N LEU A 25 9.17 -10.60 -7.45
CA LEU A 25 8.43 -9.45 -7.98
C LEU A 25 7.18 -9.18 -7.12
N ALA A 26 6.53 -10.23 -6.64
CA ALA A 26 5.40 -10.13 -5.72
C ALA A 26 5.83 -9.64 -4.32
N ASP A 27 6.99 -10.08 -3.83
CA ASP A 27 7.58 -9.62 -2.57
C ASP A 27 7.86 -8.11 -2.60
N ARG A 28 8.53 -7.63 -3.65
CA ARG A 28 8.74 -6.18 -3.86
C ARG A 28 7.43 -5.41 -3.96
N LEU A 29 6.40 -6.00 -4.58
CA LEU A 29 5.09 -5.37 -4.72
C LEU A 29 4.36 -5.28 -3.37
N LEU A 30 4.44 -6.31 -2.53
CA LEU A 30 3.91 -6.32 -1.17
C LEU A 30 4.66 -5.34 -0.26
N PHE A 31 5.98 -5.28 -0.38
CA PHE A 31 6.81 -4.33 0.36
C PHE A 31 6.48 -2.87 -0.01
N ALA A 32 6.35 -2.58 -1.32
CA ALA A 32 5.91 -1.29 -1.78
C ALA A 32 4.48 -0.96 -1.32
N CYS A 33 3.58 -1.94 -1.31
CA CYS A 33 2.20 -1.79 -0.82
C CYS A 33 2.16 -1.43 0.67
N MET A 34 2.94 -2.13 1.50
CA MET A 34 3.09 -1.81 2.93
C MET A 34 3.68 -0.41 3.15
N GLY A 35 4.71 -0.04 2.39
CA GLY A 35 5.30 1.30 2.45
C GLY A 35 4.32 2.41 2.06
N LEU A 36 3.53 2.20 1.00
CA LEU A 36 2.48 3.13 0.59
C LEU A 36 1.38 3.26 1.65
N SER A 37 1.00 2.16 2.30
CA SER A 37 0.02 2.17 3.39
C SER A 37 0.51 3.00 4.58
N LEU A 38 1.78 2.83 4.96
CA LEU A 38 2.44 3.60 6.02
C LEU A 38 2.57 5.08 5.66
N PHE A 39 2.92 5.38 4.41
CA PHE A 39 3.01 6.75 3.90
C PHE A 39 1.65 7.47 3.92
N ILE A 40 0.59 6.81 3.45
CA ILE A 40 -0.77 7.36 3.49
C ILE A 40 -1.20 7.63 4.94
N TRP A 41 -0.87 6.73 5.86
CA TRP A 41 -1.16 6.92 7.29
C TRP A 41 -0.42 8.13 7.88
N ILE A 42 0.85 8.34 7.52
CA ILE A 42 1.62 9.53 7.94
C ILE A 42 1.00 10.80 7.36
N MET A 43 0.67 10.82 6.06
CA MET A 43 0.04 11.97 5.39
C MET A 43 -1.33 12.30 6.00
N MET A 44 -2.13 11.28 6.31
CA MET A 44 -3.43 11.46 6.96
C MET A 44 -3.28 11.95 8.40
N SER A 45 -2.32 11.42 9.15
CA SER A 45 -2.01 11.88 10.51
C SER A 45 -1.50 13.31 10.52
N TRP A 46 -0.69 13.71 9.54
CA TRP A 46 -0.22 15.08 9.37
C TRP A 46 -1.35 16.04 8.97
N GLY A 47 -2.26 15.61 8.09
CA GLY A 47 -3.46 16.39 7.75
C GLY A 47 -4.42 16.59 8.92
N ILE A 48 -4.42 15.68 9.90
CA ILE A 48 -5.22 15.80 11.13
C ILE A 48 -4.48 16.62 12.22
N LEU A 49 -3.15 16.49 12.35
CA LEU A 49 -2.34 17.18 13.35
C LEU A 49 -1.99 18.63 13.00
N MET A 50 -1.94 18.98 11.72
CA MET A 50 -1.75 20.36 11.26
C MET A 50 -3.03 20.88 10.58
N PRO A 51 -4.01 21.41 11.33
CA PRO A 51 -5.00 22.32 10.76
C PRO A 51 -4.33 23.66 10.51
N ILE A 52 -3.28 23.72 9.68
CA ILE A 52 -2.69 24.98 9.26
C ILE A 52 -3.60 25.54 8.17
N GLY A 53 -4.55 26.38 8.59
CA GLY A 53 -5.22 27.35 7.72
C GLY A 53 -6.69 27.08 7.39
N ASN A 54 -7.52 26.64 8.34
CA ASN A 54 -8.98 26.80 8.20
C ASN A 54 -9.56 27.74 9.27
N TYR A 55 -9.04 28.98 9.27
CA TYR A 55 -9.79 30.20 9.57
C TYR A 55 -10.06 30.91 8.25
#